data_AF-A0A833W7Q1-F1
#
_entry.id   AF-A0A833W7Q1-F1
#
_cell.length_a   1.000
_cell.length_b   1.000
_cell.length_c   1.000
_cell.angle_alpha   90.00
_cell.angle_beta   90.00
_cell.angle_gamma   90.00
#
_symmetry.space_group_name_H-M   'P 1'
#
loop_
_entity.id
_entity.type
_entity.pdbx_description
1 polymer ?
#
loop_
_entity_poly.entity_id
_entity_poly.type
_entity_poly.pdbx_seq_one_letter_code
_entity_poly.pdbx_strand_id
1 'polypeptide(L)'
;MIDAKKTIIQKFNTELGSDLKGLNKIYEFHQSLNEQKSKIEESLSMASTEAPSKVKAVIESVEQISIEFQQLEKSSSEFRSDIQETMQENDKSLQEMQKIIDVISYLDKSLSYLNFIKYVEDISDEIQVSLTNGNDESTISLYVDLTNISCQLRPSTCHYLQNYVKETLHFWHNLIKDKLSKEYNDILKTLKWPFCGSNTNTLHTPMPETLTKFKILTEYLLHLQLPEESAKCVVTSVLLTDFTPVSLPISLLIRPLRQRFIYHFTGSKLTNRQDKPEWFFTQILTWIKDHVQWVQKNVQPAANSIGFDHVDMKVEFMRALIQLAVEKLHSELSIVQYDDALFAHLVDEALGFERELRETLFYPSTQPATVFVLTQAHIFVKWINMEKKCKLTKYF
;
A
#
# COMPACT_ATOMS: atom_id res chain seq x y z
N MET A 1 -9.00 -107.78 -32.68
CA MET A 1 -8.32 -108.68 -33.65
C MET A 1 -9.28 -109.54 -34.48
N ILE A 2 -10.39 -110.05 -33.93
CA ILE A 2 -11.37 -110.87 -34.69
C ILE A 2 -12.02 -110.07 -35.84
N ASP A 3 -12.24 -108.78 -35.63
CA ASP A 3 -12.92 -107.88 -36.59
C ASP A 3 -12.06 -107.59 -37.84
N ALA A 4 -10.77 -107.26 -37.63
CA ALA A 4 -9.82 -107.01 -38.73
C ALA A 4 -9.69 -108.21 -39.67
N LYS A 5 -9.69 -109.43 -39.12
CA LYS A 5 -9.61 -110.67 -39.92
C LYS A 5 -10.85 -110.84 -40.81
N LYS A 6 -12.04 -110.48 -40.30
CA LYS A 6 -13.31 -110.55 -41.03
C LYS A 6 -13.36 -109.53 -42.16
N THR A 7 -12.88 -108.31 -41.92
CA THR A 7 -12.80 -107.24 -42.92
C THR A 7 -11.80 -107.55 -44.04
N ILE A 8 -10.66 -108.18 -43.71
CA ILE A 8 -9.67 -108.61 -44.70
C ILE A 8 -10.25 -109.70 -45.60
N ILE A 9 -10.94 -110.69 -45.03
CA ILE A 9 -11.58 -111.77 -45.79
C ILE A 9 -12.69 -111.22 -46.69
N GLN A 10 -13.49 -110.27 -46.20
CA GLN A 10 -14.49 -109.58 -47.03
C GLN A 10 -13.86 -108.88 -48.22
N LYS A 11 -12.80 -108.07 -48.01
CA LYS A 11 -12.08 -107.38 -49.08
C LYS A 11 -11.50 -108.36 -50.12
N PHE A 12 -10.90 -109.45 -49.67
CA PHE A 12 -10.37 -110.51 -50.53
C PHE A 12 -11.45 -111.12 -51.42
N ASN A 13 -12.63 -111.42 -50.86
CA ASN A 13 -13.73 -112.01 -51.60
C ASN A 13 -14.40 -111.03 -52.58
N THR A 14 -14.48 -109.72 -52.26
CA THR A 14 -15.01 -108.70 -53.20
C THR A 14 -14.11 -108.45 -54.40
N GLU A 15 -12.79 -108.50 -54.23
CA GLU A 15 -11.84 -108.24 -55.33
C GLU A 15 -11.65 -109.45 -56.26
N LEU A 16 -11.75 -110.68 -55.73
CA LEU A 16 -11.37 -111.89 -56.47
C LEU A 16 -12.53 -112.66 -57.11
N GLY A 17 -13.77 -112.50 -56.63
CA GLY A 17 -14.94 -113.16 -57.21
C GLY A 17 -14.85 -114.70 -57.25
N SER A 18 -15.91 -115.37 -57.71
CA SER A 18 -16.06 -116.83 -57.65
C SER A 18 -15.53 -117.62 -58.86
N ASP A 19 -14.67 -117.02 -59.70
CA ASP A 19 -14.12 -117.68 -60.90
C ASP A 19 -12.59 -117.47 -61.03
N LEU A 20 -11.85 -118.56 -61.26
CA LEU A 20 -10.37 -118.69 -61.16
C LEU A 20 -9.58 -118.01 -62.30
N LYS A 21 -10.17 -117.03 -62.99
CA LYS A 21 -9.51 -116.21 -64.03
C LYS A 21 -9.05 -114.84 -63.54
N GLY A 22 -9.27 -114.51 -62.26
CA GLY A 22 -8.92 -113.22 -61.63
C GLY A 22 -7.56 -113.13 -60.93
N LEU A 23 -6.66 -114.11 -61.08
CA LEU A 23 -5.38 -114.20 -60.34
C LEU A 23 -4.45 -112.98 -60.49
N ASN A 24 -4.53 -112.21 -61.59
CA ASN A 24 -3.73 -110.98 -61.75
C ASN A 24 -4.14 -109.87 -60.77
N LYS A 25 -5.39 -109.85 -60.29
CA LYS A 25 -5.87 -108.84 -59.33
C LYS A 25 -5.28 -109.01 -57.94
N ILE A 26 -4.82 -110.21 -57.58
CA ILE A 26 -4.11 -110.46 -56.30
C ILE A 26 -2.80 -109.69 -56.26
N TYR A 27 -2.10 -109.61 -57.39
CA TYR A 27 -0.80 -108.95 -57.46
C TYR A 27 -0.95 -107.43 -57.30
N GLU A 28 -1.95 -106.84 -57.97
CA GLU A 28 -2.31 -105.42 -57.83
C GLU A 28 -2.78 -105.11 -56.40
N PHE A 29 -3.59 -105.98 -55.80
CA PHE A 29 -4.06 -105.81 -54.42
C PHE A 29 -2.94 -105.94 -53.39
N HIS A 30 -2.01 -106.90 -53.58
CA HIS A 30 -0.82 -107.03 -52.75
C HIS A 30 0.09 -105.81 -52.87
N GLN A 31 0.30 -105.30 -54.09
CA GLN A 31 1.10 -104.10 -54.32
C GLN A 31 0.47 -102.87 -53.67
N SER A 32 -0.86 -102.71 -53.77
CA SER A 32 -1.60 -101.64 -53.10
C SER A 32 -1.51 -101.73 -51.58
N LEU A 33 -1.63 -102.93 -51.01
CA LEU A 33 -1.46 -103.15 -49.57
C LEU A 33 -0.03 -102.86 -49.11
N ASN A 34 0.97 -103.20 -49.92
CA ASN A 34 2.38 -102.96 -49.59
C ASN A 34 2.74 -101.48 -49.70
N GLU A 35 2.17 -100.75 -50.67
CA GLU A 35 2.26 -99.29 -50.76
C GLU A 35 1.56 -98.59 -49.59
N GLN A 36 0.38 -99.07 -49.17
CA GLN A 36 -0.31 -98.55 -47.99
C GLN A 36 0.49 -98.81 -46.71
N LYS A 37 1.03 -100.02 -46.57
CA LYS A 37 1.90 -100.38 -45.45
C LYS A 37 3.14 -99.49 -45.41
N SER A 38 3.83 -99.31 -46.54
CA SER A 38 5.01 -98.46 -46.65
C SER A 38 4.70 -97.00 -46.32
N LYS A 39 3.57 -96.46 -46.82
CA LYS A 39 3.13 -95.09 -46.49
C LYS A 39 2.81 -94.92 -45.00
N ILE A 40 2.21 -95.92 -44.37
CA ILE A 40 1.89 -95.88 -42.93
C ILE A 40 3.17 -96.01 -42.10
N GLU A 41 4.10 -96.89 -42.48
CA GLU A 41 5.40 -97.05 -41.80
C GLU A 41 6.27 -95.80 -41.94
N GLU A 42 6.28 -95.16 -43.11
CA GLU A 42 6.98 -93.89 -43.34
C GLU A 42 6.35 -92.74 -42.53
N SER A 43 5.02 -92.63 -42.52
CA SER A 43 4.31 -91.62 -41.72
C SER A 43 4.50 -91.80 -40.21
N LEU A 44 4.55 -93.05 -39.74
CA LEU A 44 4.76 -93.40 -38.32
C LEU A 44 6.22 -93.16 -37.90
N SER A 45 7.18 -93.47 -38.77
CA SER A 45 8.61 -93.19 -38.53
C SER A 45 8.88 -91.70 -38.43
N MET A 46 8.32 -90.89 -39.34
CA MET A 46 8.39 -89.43 -39.30
C MET A 46 7.75 -88.87 -38.03
N ALA A 47 6.51 -89.28 -37.70
CA ALA A 47 5.84 -88.82 -36.48
C ALA A 47 6.57 -89.23 -35.18
N SER A 48 7.15 -90.44 -35.13
CA SER A 48 7.86 -90.95 -33.95
C SER A 48 9.23 -90.33 -33.71
N THR A 49 9.89 -89.79 -34.73
CA THR A 49 11.22 -89.16 -34.58
C THR A 49 11.12 -87.64 -34.53
N GLU A 50 10.17 -87.04 -35.24
CA GLU A 50 10.01 -85.59 -35.33
C GLU A 50 9.22 -85.01 -34.15
N ALA A 51 8.26 -85.75 -33.56
CA ALA A 51 7.51 -85.26 -32.40
C ALA A 51 8.36 -85.18 -31.10
N PRO A 52 9.16 -86.19 -30.70
CA PRO A 52 9.97 -86.10 -29.49
C PRO A 52 11.12 -85.09 -29.61
N SER A 53 11.71 -84.95 -30.81
CA SER A 53 12.78 -83.98 -31.07
C SER A 53 12.26 -82.55 -31.04
N LYS A 54 11.08 -82.28 -31.63
CA LYS A 54 10.42 -80.96 -31.51
C LYS A 54 10.00 -80.65 -30.07
N VAL A 55 9.46 -81.62 -29.33
CA VAL A 55 9.09 -81.41 -27.91
C VAL A 55 10.33 -81.11 -27.05
N LYS A 56 11.43 -81.83 -27.25
CA LYS A 56 12.69 -81.58 -26.54
C LYS A 56 13.29 -80.20 -26.88
N ALA A 57 13.29 -79.82 -28.15
CA ALA A 57 13.73 -78.49 -28.58
C ALA A 57 12.83 -77.36 -28.01
N VAL A 58 11.51 -77.59 -27.93
CA VAL A 58 10.59 -76.64 -27.29
C VAL A 58 10.85 -76.53 -25.79
N ILE A 59 11.07 -77.64 -25.08
CA ILE A 59 11.39 -77.62 -23.64
C ILE A 59 12.73 -76.90 -23.39
N GLU A 60 13.77 -77.22 -24.16
CA GLU A 60 15.07 -76.54 -24.06
C GLU A 60 14.94 -75.04 -24.36
N SER A 61 14.11 -74.65 -25.34
CA SER A 61 13.83 -73.24 -25.63
C SER A 61 13.05 -72.53 -24.52
N VAL A 62 12.11 -73.21 -23.86
CA VAL A 62 11.33 -72.66 -22.75
C VAL A 62 12.19 -72.51 -21.50
N GLU A 63 13.07 -73.47 -21.21
CA GLU A 63 14.05 -73.37 -20.13
C GLU A 63 15.03 -72.21 -20.37
N GLN A 64 15.53 -72.07 -21.60
CA GLN A 64 16.39 -70.94 -21.99
C GLN A 64 15.68 -69.59 -21.83
N ILE A 65 14.45 -69.47 -22.31
CA ILE A 65 13.63 -68.26 -22.13
C ILE A 65 13.37 -67.99 -20.65
N SER A 66 13.11 -69.02 -19.84
CA SER A 66 12.89 -68.86 -18.39
C SER A 66 14.14 -68.36 -17.67
N ILE A 67 15.33 -68.82 -18.06
CA ILE A 67 16.61 -68.34 -17.51
C ILE A 67 16.84 -66.88 -17.91
N GLU A 68 16.61 -66.54 -19.18
CA GLU A 68 16.71 -65.17 -19.67
C GLU A 68 15.72 -64.23 -18.97
N PHE A 69 14.50 -64.69 -18.70
CA PHE A 69 13.49 -63.93 -17.97
C PHE A 69 13.91 -63.68 -16.52
N GLN A 70 14.45 -64.69 -15.84
CA GLN A 70 14.97 -64.55 -14.47
C GLN A 70 16.19 -63.62 -14.42
N GLN A 71 17.09 -63.68 -15.40
CA GLN A 71 18.20 -62.73 -15.50
C GLN A 71 17.71 -61.31 -15.74
N LEU A 72 16.73 -61.13 -16.64
CA LEU A 72 16.16 -59.82 -16.93
C LEU A 72 15.41 -59.25 -15.72
N GLU A 73 14.68 -60.09 -14.97
CA GLU A 73 14.00 -59.71 -13.73
C GLU A 73 15.01 -59.28 -12.65
N LYS A 74 16.10 -60.03 -12.49
CA LYS A 74 17.20 -59.69 -11.58
C LYS A 74 17.87 -58.37 -11.97
N SER A 75 18.23 -58.21 -13.23
CA SER A 75 18.81 -56.96 -13.74
C SER A 75 17.85 -55.78 -13.64
N SER A 76 16.54 -55.99 -13.83
CA SER A 76 15.52 -54.94 -13.64
C SER A 76 15.39 -54.53 -12.18
N SER A 77 15.43 -55.50 -11.25
CA SER A 77 15.44 -55.24 -9.80
C SER A 77 16.68 -54.47 -9.37
N GLU A 78 17.86 -54.87 -9.83
CA GLU A 78 19.14 -54.19 -9.55
C GLU A 78 19.11 -52.76 -10.09
N PHE A 79 18.74 -52.58 -11.36
CA PHE A 79 18.62 -51.25 -11.96
C PHE A 79 17.61 -50.35 -11.22
N ARG A 80 16.48 -50.91 -10.76
CA ARG A 80 15.50 -50.16 -9.97
C ARG A 80 16.07 -49.73 -8.61
N SER A 81 16.86 -50.59 -7.98
CA SER A 81 17.56 -50.26 -6.73
C SER A 81 18.55 -49.12 -6.95
N ASP A 82 19.35 -49.19 -8.03
CA ASP A 82 20.34 -48.16 -8.38
C ASP A 82 19.68 -46.80 -8.66
N ILE A 83 18.55 -46.79 -9.38
CA ILE A 83 17.74 -45.58 -9.59
C ILE A 83 17.28 -45.01 -8.24
N GLN A 84 16.77 -45.86 -7.35
CA GLN A 84 16.20 -45.40 -6.09
C GLN A 84 17.27 -44.84 -5.14
N GLU A 85 18.46 -45.44 -5.12
CA GLU A 85 19.61 -44.91 -4.38
C GLU A 85 20.05 -43.56 -4.96
N THR A 86 20.22 -43.48 -6.29
CA THR A 86 20.58 -42.23 -6.99
C THR A 86 19.57 -41.11 -6.72
N MET A 87 18.26 -41.44 -6.72
CA MET A 87 17.21 -40.47 -6.40
C MET A 87 17.30 -39.96 -4.97
N GLN A 88 17.57 -40.83 -3.99
CA GLN A 88 17.72 -40.43 -2.58
C GLN A 88 18.95 -39.56 -2.35
N GLU A 89 20.07 -39.87 -3.00
CA GLU A 89 21.26 -39.02 -2.95
C GLU A 89 20.99 -37.65 -3.56
N ASN A 90 20.34 -37.63 -4.74
CA ASN A 90 19.99 -36.38 -5.41
C ASN A 90 19.02 -35.52 -4.57
N ASP A 91 18.03 -36.13 -3.90
CA ASP A 91 17.12 -35.43 -2.98
C ASP A 91 17.86 -34.79 -1.79
N LYS A 92 18.85 -35.49 -1.22
CA LYS A 92 19.71 -34.93 -0.16
C LYS A 92 20.51 -33.73 -0.68
N SER A 93 21.12 -33.85 -1.86
CA SER A 93 21.85 -32.74 -2.48
C SER A 93 20.95 -31.55 -2.81
N LEU A 94 19.72 -31.77 -3.28
CA LEU A 94 18.74 -30.71 -3.50
C LEU A 94 18.35 -29.99 -2.20
N GLN A 95 18.20 -30.73 -1.09
CA GLN A 95 17.94 -30.12 0.22
C GLN A 95 19.12 -29.28 0.73
N GLU A 96 20.36 -29.73 0.50
CA GLU A 96 21.56 -28.96 0.83
C GLU A 96 21.65 -27.67 -0.01
N MET A 97 21.37 -27.76 -1.31
CA MET A 97 21.29 -26.58 -2.18
C MET A 97 20.20 -25.61 -1.72
N GLN A 98 19.02 -26.10 -1.33
CA GLN A 98 17.95 -25.25 -0.82
C GLN A 98 18.39 -24.47 0.43
N LYS A 99 19.10 -25.12 1.37
CA LYS A 99 19.65 -24.43 2.55
C LYS A 99 20.62 -23.32 2.16
N ILE A 100 21.47 -23.55 1.16
CA ILE A 100 22.40 -22.53 0.66
C ILE A 100 21.62 -21.37 0.02
N ILE A 101 20.59 -21.66 -0.79
CA ILE A 101 19.72 -20.65 -1.40
C ILE A 101 19.01 -19.81 -0.32
N ASP A 102 18.51 -20.44 0.74
CA ASP A 102 17.87 -19.74 1.85
C ASP A 102 18.84 -18.79 2.57
N VAL A 103 20.09 -19.24 2.78
CA VAL A 103 21.15 -18.40 3.37
C VAL A 103 21.49 -17.23 2.45
N ILE A 104 21.65 -17.47 1.14
CA ILE A 104 21.90 -16.41 0.16
C ILE A 104 20.75 -15.40 0.16
N SER A 105 19.50 -15.86 0.18
CA SER A 105 18.32 -14.99 0.25
C SER A 105 18.29 -14.14 1.52
N TYR A 106 18.68 -14.71 2.66
CA TYR A 106 18.77 -13.97 3.91
C TYR A 106 19.87 -12.91 3.90
N LEU A 107 21.06 -13.25 3.38
CA LEU A 107 22.18 -12.32 3.25
C LEU A 107 21.85 -11.18 2.28
N ASP A 108 21.20 -11.48 1.15
CA ASP A 108 20.79 -10.48 0.16
C ASP A 108 19.76 -9.48 0.74
N LYS A 109 18.78 -9.98 1.53
CA LYS A 109 17.85 -9.13 2.27
C LYS A 109 18.56 -8.24 3.29
N SER A 110 19.52 -8.80 4.02
CA SER A 110 20.30 -8.06 5.03
C SER A 110 21.16 -6.97 4.39
N LEU A 111 21.80 -7.29 3.26
CA LEU A 111 22.59 -6.34 2.48
C LEU A 111 21.72 -5.22 1.92
N SER A 112 20.55 -5.55 1.38
CA SER A 112 19.57 -4.56 0.89
C SER A 112 19.12 -3.62 2.01
N TYR A 113 18.87 -4.15 3.22
CA TYR A 113 18.52 -3.36 4.39
C TYR A 113 19.63 -2.38 4.80
N LEU A 114 20.88 -2.84 4.85
CA LEU A 114 22.03 -1.99 5.18
C LEU A 114 22.30 -0.93 4.11
N ASN A 115 22.20 -1.29 2.83
CA ASN A 115 22.34 -0.33 1.74
C ASN A 115 21.27 0.75 1.79
N PHE A 116 20.06 0.40 2.21
CA PHE A 116 18.99 1.38 2.39
C PHE A 116 19.27 2.35 3.54
N ILE A 117 19.76 1.84 4.68
CA ILE A 117 20.19 2.72 5.79
C ILE A 117 21.27 3.67 5.30
N LYS A 118 22.31 3.14 4.66
CA LYS A 118 23.38 3.95 4.09
C LYS A 118 22.85 5.01 3.14
N TYR A 119 21.90 4.67 2.27
CA TYR A 119 21.30 5.63 1.35
C TYR A 119 20.61 6.80 2.08
N VAL A 120 19.92 6.53 3.19
CA VAL A 120 19.28 7.57 4.02
C VAL A 120 20.32 8.42 4.77
N GLU A 121 21.43 7.81 5.20
CA GLU A 121 22.57 8.51 5.80
C GLU A 121 23.26 9.42 4.77
N ASP A 122 23.50 8.92 3.56
CA ASP A 122 24.10 9.68 2.45
C ASP A 122 23.23 10.92 2.12
N ILE A 123 21.91 10.77 2.03
CA ILE A 123 20.98 11.92 1.87
C ILE A 123 21.11 12.90 3.04
N SER A 124 21.22 12.40 4.27
CA SER A 124 21.34 13.25 5.47
C SER A 124 22.64 14.05 5.47
N ASP A 125 23.75 13.43 5.06
CA ASP A 125 25.04 14.09 4.90
C ASP A 125 24.97 15.16 3.79
N GLU A 126 24.33 14.87 2.66
CA GLU A 126 24.12 15.83 1.58
C GLU A 126 23.22 17.02 2.00
N ILE A 127 22.19 16.78 2.81
CA ILE A 127 21.37 17.84 3.41
C ILE A 127 22.24 18.72 4.30
N GLN A 128 23.08 18.12 5.15
CA GLN A 128 23.98 18.85 6.04
C GLN A 128 24.97 19.74 5.26
N VAL A 129 25.58 19.20 4.20
CA VAL A 129 26.51 19.93 3.33
C VAL A 129 25.79 21.09 2.63
N SER A 130 24.62 20.83 2.05
CA SER A 130 23.82 21.86 1.35
C SER A 130 23.40 22.99 2.29
N LEU A 131 23.00 22.65 3.51
CA LEU A 131 22.61 23.61 4.55
C LEU A 131 23.80 24.49 4.98
N THR A 132 24.99 23.89 5.13
CA THR A 132 26.23 24.59 5.51
C THR A 132 26.70 25.53 4.39
N ASN A 133 26.53 25.12 3.14
CA ASN A 133 26.87 25.93 1.96
C ASN A 133 25.83 27.02 1.66
N GLY A 134 24.70 27.04 2.36
CA GLY A 134 23.62 28.01 2.14
C GLY A 134 22.80 27.78 0.87
N ASN A 135 22.82 26.57 0.31
CA ASN A 135 22.02 26.21 -0.86
C ASN A 135 20.67 25.64 -0.42
N ASP A 136 19.69 26.54 -0.24
CA ASP A 136 18.35 26.17 0.22
C ASP A 136 17.57 25.34 -0.81
N GLU A 137 17.78 25.58 -2.11
CA GLU A 137 17.09 24.84 -3.18
C GLU A 137 17.44 23.34 -3.12
N SER A 138 18.73 23.02 -3.10
CA SER A 138 19.19 21.63 -2.98
C SER A 138 18.81 21.01 -1.63
N THR A 139 18.87 21.77 -0.55
CA THR A 139 18.44 21.31 0.78
C THR A 139 16.97 20.88 0.77
N ILE A 140 16.10 21.66 0.14
CA ILE A 140 14.67 21.34 0.05
C ILE A 140 14.42 20.18 -0.89
N SER A 141 15.11 20.10 -2.03
CA SER A 141 15.01 18.94 -2.94
C SER A 141 15.35 17.63 -2.22
N LEU A 142 16.48 17.58 -1.51
CA LEU A 142 16.89 16.39 -0.75
C LEU A 142 15.92 16.04 0.38
N TYR A 143 15.36 17.06 1.04
CA TYR A 143 14.32 16.85 2.05
C TYR A 143 13.03 16.27 1.44
N VAL A 144 12.63 16.72 0.25
CA VAL A 144 11.48 16.18 -0.49
C VAL A 144 11.75 14.72 -0.88
N ASP A 145 12.96 14.39 -1.32
CA ASP A 145 13.36 13.02 -1.62
C ASP A 145 13.28 12.13 -0.37
N LEU A 146 13.79 12.59 0.78
CA LEU A 146 13.67 11.89 2.06
C LEU A 146 12.19 11.70 2.46
N THR A 147 11.35 12.70 2.21
CA THR A 147 9.90 12.62 2.46
C THR A 147 9.25 11.57 1.56
N ASN A 148 9.59 11.54 0.27
CA ASN A 148 9.10 10.53 -0.68
C ASN A 148 9.50 9.12 -0.26
N ILE A 149 10.74 8.92 0.18
CA ILE A 149 11.23 7.65 0.72
C ILE A 149 10.41 7.25 1.95
N SER A 150 10.17 8.17 2.88
CA SER A 150 9.32 7.93 4.05
C SER A 150 7.90 7.51 3.66
N CYS A 151 7.31 8.13 2.63
CA CYS A 151 6.01 7.76 2.08
C CYS A 151 5.99 6.35 1.49
N GLN A 152 7.00 6.00 0.69
CA GLN A 152 7.11 4.68 0.05
C GLN A 152 7.33 3.55 1.05
N LEU A 153 7.96 3.83 2.20
CA LEU A 153 8.17 2.84 3.26
C LEU A 153 6.93 2.57 4.12
N ARG A 154 5.89 3.42 4.09
CA ARG A 154 4.69 3.27 4.94
C ARG A 154 4.01 1.89 4.85
N PRO A 155 3.79 1.28 3.66
CA PRO A 155 3.14 -0.03 3.57
C PRO A 155 4.06 -1.20 3.97
N SER A 156 5.34 -0.95 4.26
CA SER A 156 6.29 -2.01 4.60
C SER A 156 5.97 -2.66 5.95
N THR A 157 6.43 -3.88 6.16
CA THR A 157 6.41 -4.56 7.46
C THR A 157 7.66 -4.24 8.31
N CYS A 158 8.64 -3.54 7.73
CA CYS A 158 9.90 -3.19 8.39
C CYS A 158 9.73 -1.98 9.34
N HIS A 159 9.13 -2.20 10.51
CA HIS A 159 8.79 -1.13 11.46
C HIS A 159 10.02 -0.34 11.96
N TYR A 160 11.14 -0.99 12.21
CA TYR A 160 12.37 -0.31 12.67
C TYR A 160 12.92 0.64 11.61
N LEU A 161 12.92 0.21 10.35
CA LEU A 161 13.38 1.04 9.23
C LEU A 161 12.44 2.24 9.01
N GLN A 162 11.13 2.01 9.07
CA GLN A 162 10.15 3.08 9.01
C GLN A 162 10.34 4.10 10.13
N ASN A 163 10.55 3.63 11.36
CA ASN A 163 10.76 4.51 12.50
C ASN A 163 12.06 5.32 12.36
N TYR A 164 13.15 4.67 11.94
CA TYR A 164 14.43 5.32 11.66
C TYR A 164 14.28 6.44 10.62
N VAL A 165 13.70 6.15 9.45
CA VAL A 165 13.50 7.18 8.40
C VAL A 165 12.58 8.29 8.89
N LYS A 166 11.54 7.95 9.66
CA LYS A 166 10.63 8.93 10.24
C LYS A 166 11.36 9.84 11.23
N GLU A 167 12.17 9.31 12.13
CA GLU A 167 12.95 10.09 13.09
C GLU A 167 13.95 11.02 12.37
N THR A 168 14.67 10.51 11.37
CA THR A 168 15.57 11.29 10.51
C THR A 168 14.82 12.42 9.80
N LEU A 169 13.64 12.13 9.24
CA LEU A 169 12.78 13.13 8.60
C LEU A 169 12.34 14.23 9.57
N HIS A 170 11.93 13.88 10.79
CA HIS A 170 11.52 14.86 11.81
C HIS A 170 12.69 15.70 12.31
N PHE A 171 13.87 15.09 12.46
CA PHE A 171 15.09 15.81 12.80
C PHE A 171 15.40 16.91 11.78
N TRP A 172 15.48 16.55 10.50
CA TRP A 172 15.75 17.51 9.43
C TRP A 172 14.64 18.54 9.26
N HIS A 173 13.37 18.11 9.39
CA HIS A 173 12.22 19.02 9.35
C HIS A 173 12.37 20.16 10.35
N ASN A 174 12.66 19.84 11.62
CA ASN A 174 12.77 20.84 12.67
C ASN A 174 13.92 21.82 12.41
N LEU A 175 15.09 21.30 12.00
CA LEU A 175 16.26 22.13 11.74
C LEU A 175 16.05 23.09 10.56
N ILE A 176 15.55 22.57 9.43
CA ILE A 176 15.28 23.37 8.23
C ILE A 176 14.17 24.38 8.51
N LYS A 177 13.11 23.96 9.23
CA LYS A 177 12.00 24.83 9.61
C LYS A 177 12.46 25.99 10.47
N ASP A 178 13.34 25.76 11.43
CA ASP A 178 13.88 26.81 12.30
C ASP A 178 14.71 27.83 11.52
N LYS A 179 15.54 27.37 10.57
CA LYS A 179 16.30 28.25 9.67
C LYS A 179 15.36 29.08 8.78
N LEU A 180 14.53 28.42 7.99
CA LEU A 180 13.64 29.09 7.03
C LEU A 180 12.62 29.99 7.72
N SER A 181 12.13 29.62 8.91
CA SER A 181 11.23 30.49 9.67
C SER A 181 11.91 31.79 10.10
N LYS A 182 13.20 31.76 10.47
CA LYS A 182 13.94 33.00 10.82
C LYS A 182 14.08 33.89 9.60
N GLU A 183 14.52 33.33 8.47
CA GLU A 183 14.67 34.07 7.21
C GLU A 183 13.34 34.64 6.72
N TYR A 184 12.28 33.85 6.78
CA TYR A 184 10.93 34.28 6.42
C TYR A 184 10.48 35.45 7.29
N ASN A 185 10.69 35.39 8.61
CA ASN A 185 10.36 36.49 9.51
C ASN A 185 11.16 37.76 9.22
N ASP A 186 12.43 37.65 8.81
CA ASP A 186 13.25 38.81 8.45
C ASP A 186 12.79 39.44 7.14
N ILE A 187 12.36 38.63 6.15
CA ILE A 187 11.69 39.13 4.96
C ILE A 187 10.36 39.80 5.31
N LEU A 188 9.54 39.20 6.19
CA LEU A 188 8.27 39.80 6.63
C LEU A 188 8.48 41.17 7.29
N LYS A 189 9.53 41.33 8.12
CA LYS A 189 9.90 42.63 8.70
C LYS A 189 10.26 43.64 7.61
N THR A 190 11.02 43.22 6.61
CA THR A 190 11.43 44.05 5.47
C THR A 190 10.22 44.48 4.63
N LEU A 191 9.27 43.58 4.43
CA LEU A 191 7.97 43.85 3.79
C LEU A 191 7.02 44.66 4.69
N LYS A 192 7.41 44.93 5.95
CA LYS A 192 6.60 45.58 6.99
C LYS A 192 5.31 44.82 7.33
N TRP A 193 5.25 43.52 7.08
CA TRP A 193 4.12 42.68 7.49
C TRP A 193 3.97 42.71 9.03
N PRO A 194 2.74 42.78 9.58
CA PRO A 194 1.44 42.75 8.90
C PRO A 194 0.94 44.13 8.43
N PHE A 195 1.71 45.19 8.52
CA PHE A 195 1.29 46.52 8.06
C PHE A 195 1.42 46.69 6.54
N CYS A 196 1.13 45.68 5.73
CA CYS A 196 1.21 45.78 4.27
C CYS A 196 -0.16 45.40 3.67
N GLY A 197 -1.02 46.41 3.55
CA GLY A 197 -2.40 46.31 3.07
C GLY A 197 -2.98 47.70 2.83
N SER A 198 -4.31 47.82 2.65
CA SER A 198 -5.00 49.10 2.42
C SER A 198 -4.78 50.15 3.51
N ASN A 199 -4.20 49.78 4.64
CA ASN A 199 -4.01 50.63 5.82
C ASN A 199 -2.68 51.42 5.83
N THR A 200 -1.84 51.29 4.80
CA THR A 200 -0.61 52.10 4.72
C THR A 200 -0.75 53.29 3.79
N ASN A 201 -0.77 54.48 4.37
CA ASN A 201 -0.59 55.76 3.66
C ASN A 201 0.83 55.96 3.09
N THR A 202 1.66 54.91 3.02
CA THR A 202 3.04 55.00 2.54
C THR A 202 3.18 54.30 1.20
N LEU A 203 3.60 55.05 0.18
CA LEU A 203 4.01 54.64 -1.18
C LEU A 203 5.27 53.74 -1.19
N HIS A 204 5.35 52.76 -0.30
CA HIS A 204 6.45 51.80 -0.29
C HIS A 204 6.06 50.59 -1.13
N THR A 205 6.33 50.67 -2.44
CA THR A 205 6.32 49.48 -3.28
C THR A 205 7.47 48.58 -2.82
N PRO A 206 7.21 47.33 -2.42
CA PRO A 206 8.27 46.40 -2.08
C PRO A 206 9.22 46.24 -3.27
N MET A 207 10.52 46.19 -3.02
CA MET A 207 11.50 45.92 -4.07
C MET A 207 11.13 44.58 -4.74
N PRO A 208 11.11 44.47 -6.08
CA PRO A 208 10.75 43.24 -6.79
C PRO A 208 11.54 42.02 -6.29
N GLU A 209 12.83 42.21 -6.00
CA GLU A 209 13.72 41.18 -5.46
C GLU A 209 13.26 40.63 -4.09
N THR A 210 12.76 41.49 -3.19
CA THR A 210 12.27 41.06 -1.87
C THR A 210 11.00 40.21 -2.01
N LEU A 211 10.11 40.57 -2.94
CA LEU A 211 8.91 39.77 -3.23
C LEU A 211 9.24 38.44 -3.90
N THR A 212 10.23 38.42 -4.80
CA THR A 212 10.71 37.15 -5.38
C THR A 212 11.28 36.25 -4.31
N LYS A 213 12.14 36.77 -3.43
CA LYS A 213 12.69 35.98 -2.30
C LYS A 213 11.59 35.51 -1.34
N PHE A 214 10.58 36.34 -1.06
CA PHE A 214 9.41 35.96 -0.27
C PHE A 214 8.66 34.76 -0.88
N LYS A 215 8.44 34.78 -2.21
CA LYS A 215 7.76 33.68 -2.91
C LYS A 215 8.57 32.39 -2.86
N ILE A 216 9.87 32.46 -3.12
CA ILE A 216 10.77 31.29 -3.03
C ILE A 216 10.75 30.69 -1.62
N LEU A 217 10.89 31.51 -0.57
CA LEU A 217 10.79 30.99 0.80
C LEU A 217 9.40 30.43 1.13
N THR A 218 8.34 30.98 0.54
CA THR A 218 6.98 30.43 0.67
C THR A 218 6.92 29.02 0.07
N GLU A 219 7.45 28.84 -1.14
CA GLU A 219 7.53 27.53 -1.82
C GLU A 219 8.31 26.52 -0.98
N TYR A 220 9.48 26.91 -0.45
CA TYR A 220 10.29 26.05 0.42
C TYR A 220 9.56 25.63 1.70
N LEU A 221 8.85 26.57 2.34
CA LEU A 221 8.06 26.27 3.54
C LEU A 221 6.86 25.37 3.23
N LEU A 222 6.29 25.42 2.03
CA LEU A 222 5.22 24.51 1.61
C LEU A 222 5.77 23.10 1.36
N HIS A 223 6.90 22.98 0.65
CA HIS A 223 7.59 21.68 0.48
C HIS A 223 8.02 21.04 1.80
N LEU A 224 8.31 21.85 2.82
CA LEU A 224 8.67 21.38 4.14
C LEU A 224 7.48 20.85 4.96
N GLN A 225 6.23 21.00 4.50
CA GLN A 225 5.07 20.50 5.24
C GLN A 225 5.12 18.98 5.42
N LEU A 226 4.99 18.55 6.67
CA LEU A 226 4.88 17.13 6.98
C LEU A 226 3.56 16.57 6.44
N PRO A 227 3.53 15.30 5.99
CA PRO A 227 2.29 14.64 5.58
C PRO A 227 1.22 14.66 6.68
N GLU A 228 -0.05 14.83 6.30
CA GLU A 228 -1.19 15.02 7.23
C GLU A 228 -1.29 13.98 8.36
N GLU A 229 -0.82 12.76 8.14
CA GLU A 229 -0.87 11.66 9.12
C GLU A 229 0.15 11.79 10.27
N SER A 230 1.24 12.54 10.09
CA SER A 230 2.21 12.84 11.16
C SER A 230 1.86 14.12 11.92
N ALA A 231 0.96 14.94 11.38
CA ALA A 231 0.36 16.08 12.06
C ALA A 231 -0.69 15.61 13.08
N LYS A 232 -0.27 14.80 14.06
CA LYS A 232 -1.07 14.58 15.27
C LYS A 232 -1.19 15.91 15.98
N CYS A 233 -2.30 16.60 15.76
CA CYS A 233 -2.65 17.78 16.51
C CYS A 233 -2.77 17.34 17.98
N VAL A 234 -1.87 17.83 18.84
CA VAL A 234 -1.98 17.65 20.29
C VAL A 234 -3.12 18.57 20.73
N VAL A 235 -4.35 18.14 20.46
CA VAL A 235 -5.54 18.94 20.70
C VAL A 235 -5.87 18.88 22.17
N THR A 236 -5.77 20.03 22.85
CA THR A 236 -6.14 20.19 24.26
C THR A 236 -7.66 20.40 24.46
N SER A 237 -8.44 20.59 23.39
CA SER A 237 -9.90 20.79 23.44
C SER A 237 -10.62 20.21 22.23
N VAL A 238 -11.66 19.41 22.44
CA VAL A 238 -12.53 18.79 21.40
C VAL A 238 -13.05 19.81 20.36
N LEU A 239 -13.04 21.11 20.69
CA LEU A 239 -13.50 22.17 19.78
C LEU A 239 -12.52 22.51 18.66
N LEU A 240 -11.24 22.17 18.85
CA LEU A 240 -10.19 22.45 17.88
C LEU A 240 -9.87 21.24 17.00
N THR A 241 -10.51 20.08 17.21
CA THR A 241 -10.31 18.91 16.34
C THR A 241 -10.80 19.17 14.92
N ASP A 242 -11.82 20.01 14.77
CA ASP A 242 -12.42 20.32 13.47
C ASP A 242 -11.65 21.40 12.70
N PHE A 243 -10.69 22.07 13.35
CA PHE A 243 -9.80 23.03 12.71
C PHE A 243 -8.60 22.32 12.09
N THR A 244 -8.66 22.14 10.77
CA THR A 244 -7.51 21.63 10.00
C THR A 244 -6.28 22.53 10.24
N PRO A 245 -5.10 21.94 10.55
CA PRO A 245 -3.86 22.69 10.65
C PRO A 245 -3.63 23.56 9.41
N VAL A 246 -3.07 24.74 9.59
CA VAL A 246 -2.71 25.62 8.48
C VAL A 246 -1.28 25.35 8.02
N SER A 247 -1.00 25.65 6.75
CA SER A 247 0.33 25.54 6.18
C SER A 247 1.37 26.38 6.91
N LEU A 248 2.64 25.98 6.80
CA LEU A 248 3.75 26.66 7.47
C LEU A 248 3.84 28.15 7.13
N PRO A 249 3.72 28.60 5.86
CA PRO A 249 3.73 30.03 5.54
C PRO A 249 2.60 30.79 6.25
N ILE A 250 1.38 30.24 6.24
CA ILE A 250 0.22 30.87 6.89
C ILE A 250 0.42 30.94 8.41
N SER A 251 0.96 29.89 9.02
CA SER A 251 1.26 29.88 10.45
C SER A 251 2.22 31.02 10.87
N LEU A 252 3.21 31.33 10.03
CA LEU A 252 4.16 32.42 10.25
C LEU A 252 3.53 33.79 10.00
N LEU A 253 2.72 33.94 8.95
CA LEU A 253 2.01 35.19 8.64
C LEU A 253 1.05 35.60 9.77
N ILE A 254 0.41 34.63 10.41
CA ILE A 254 -0.56 34.86 11.49
C ILE A 254 0.10 35.22 12.82
N ARG A 255 1.35 34.79 13.04
CA ARG A 255 2.08 34.99 14.32
C ARG A 255 2.01 36.42 14.87
N PRO A 256 2.33 37.50 14.13
CA PRO A 256 2.24 38.87 14.66
C PRO A 256 0.81 39.30 14.98
N LEU A 257 -0.20 38.84 14.23
CA LEU A 257 -1.61 39.13 14.48
C LEU A 257 -2.10 38.40 15.73
N ARG A 258 -1.74 37.12 15.88
CA ARG A 258 -2.00 36.31 17.08
C ARG A 258 -1.38 36.95 18.33
N GLN A 259 -0.13 37.41 18.25
CA GLN A 259 0.52 38.09 19.37
C GLN A 259 -0.23 39.36 19.79
N ARG A 260 -0.68 40.18 18.82
CA ARG A 260 -1.51 41.36 19.11
C ARG A 260 -2.85 40.98 19.72
N PHE A 261 -3.50 39.95 19.19
CA PHE A 261 -4.78 39.47 19.70
C PHE A 261 -4.66 39.06 21.17
N ILE A 262 -3.67 38.22 21.48
CA ILE A 262 -3.40 37.78 22.85
C ILE A 262 -3.10 39.00 23.73
N TYR A 263 -2.25 39.93 23.27
CA TYR A 263 -1.93 41.11 24.05
C TYR A 263 -3.16 41.95 24.41
N HIS A 264 -4.11 42.16 23.49
CA HIS A 264 -5.26 43.04 23.69
C HIS A 264 -6.47 42.36 24.33
N PHE A 265 -6.72 41.10 24.00
CA PHE A 265 -7.98 40.41 24.33
C PHE A 265 -7.77 39.24 25.31
N THR A 266 -6.61 39.17 25.96
CA THR A 266 -6.38 38.24 27.07
C THR A 266 -5.77 38.97 28.27
N GLY A 267 -5.92 38.40 29.47
CA GLY A 267 -5.40 38.98 30.71
C GLY A 267 -6.18 40.23 31.16
N SER A 268 -5.48 41.15 31.83
CA SER A 268 -6.06 42.28 32.57
C SER A 268 -6.09 43.62 31.80
N LYS A 269 -5.93 43.60 30.48
CA LYS A 269 -5.96 44.84 29.68
C LYS A 269 -7.36 45.44 29.64
N LEU A 270 -7.42 46.78 29.57
CA LEU A 270 -8.68 47.53 29.40
C LEU A 270 -9.42 47.19 28.11
N THR A 271 -8.71 46.64 27.11
CA THR A 271 -9.29 46.15 25.85
C THR A 271 -9.93 44.77 25.98
N ASN A 272 -9.67 44.04 27.06
CA ASN A 272 -10.30 42.75 27.35
C ASN A 272 -11.53 42.96 28.23
N ARG A 273 -12.64 43.34 27.61
CA ARG A 273 -13.90 43.68 28.28
C ARG A 273 -15.00 42.69 27.96
N GLN A 274 -15.62 42.15 29.01
CA GLN A 274 -16.71 41.18 28.88
C GLN A 274 -18.00 41.79 28.35
N ASP A 275 -18.21 43.08 28.63
CA ASP A 275 -19.34 43.87 28.13
C ASP A 275 -19.12 44.40 26.70
N LYS A 276 -17.94 44.16 26.13
CA LYS A 276 -17.55 44.61 24.78
C LYS A 276 -16.98 43.49 23.91
N PRO A 277 -17.69 42.36 23.73
CA PRO A 277 -17.23 41.27 22.89
C PRO A 277 -17.11 41.66 21.41
N GLU A 278 -17.84 42.68 20.96
CA GLU A 278 -17.76 43.20 19.59
C GLU A 278 -16.33 43.63 19.20
N TRP A 279 -15.49 44.01 20.17
CA TRP A 279 -14.14 44.52 19.90
C TRP A 279 -13.22 43.45 19.31
N PHE A 280 -13.21 42.24 19.87
CA PHE A 280 -12.32 41.19 19.37
C PHE A 280 -12.83 40.60 18.04
N PHE A 281 -14.15 40.51 17.86
CA PHE A 281 -14.77 40.12 16.59
C PHE A 281 -14.47 41.12 15.48
N THR A 282 -14.72 42.41 15.74
CA THR A 282 -14.43 43.49 14.79
C THR A 282 -12.95 43.50 14.41
N GLN A 283 -12.05 43.34 15.40
CA GLN A 283 -10.62 43.35 15.13
C GLN A 283 -10.19 42.21 14.18
N ILE A 284 -10.75 41.02 14.35
CA ILE A 284 -10.50 39.88 13.46
C ILE A 284 -11.05 40.14 12.06
N LEU A 285 -12.28 40.64 11.94
CA LEU A 285 -12.89 40.99 10.65
C LEU A 285 -12.06 42.04 9.91
N THR A 286 -11.61 43.07 10.61
CA THR A 286 -10.70 44.10 10.08
C THR A 286 -9.42 43.47 9.56
N TRP A 287 -8.75 42.63 10.35
CA TRP A 287 -7.54 41.95 9.88
C TRP A 287 -7.79 41.05 8.66
N ILE A 288 -8.91 40.34 8.58
CA ILE A 288 -9.23 39.57 7.39
C ILE A 288 -9.35 40.50 6.17
N LYS A 289 -10.16 41.56 6.26
CA LYS A 289 -10.40 42.51 5.16
C LYS A 289 -9.10 43.14 4.66
N ASP A 290 -8.22 43.52 5.59
CA ASP A 290 -7.01 44.28 5.28
C ASP A 290 -5.91 43.46 4.61
N HIS A 291 -5.87 42.14 4.85
CA HIS A 291 -4.74 41.28 4.47
C HIS A 291 -5.09 40.19 3.46
N VAL A 292 -6.35 39.78 3.34
CA VAL A 292 -6.73 38.61 2.54
C VAL A 292 -6.33 38.77 1.06
N GLN A 293 -6.50 39.98 0.49
CA GLN A 293 -6.10 40.26 -0.89
C GLN A 293 -4.59 40.15 -1.08
N TRP A 294 -3.80 40.55 -0.08
CA TRP A 294 -2.35 40.44 -0.14
C TRP A 294 -1.92 38.96 -0.14
N VAL A 295 -2.55 38.13 0.70
CA VAL A 295 -2.29 36.68 0.76
C VAL A 295 -2.66 36.03 -0.58
N GLN A 296 -3.83 36.35 -1.14
CA GLN A 296 -4.23 35.84 -2.47
C GLN A 296 -3.28 36.28 -3.58
N LYS A 297 -2.74 37.49 -3.52
CA LYS A 297 -1.85 38.02 -4.57
C LYS A 297 -0.42 37.48 -4.48
N ASN A 298 0.08 37.22 -3.28
CA ASN A 298 1.51 36.94 -3.07
C ASN A 298 1.80 35.50 -2.62
N VAL A 299 0.88 34.86 -1.89
CA VAL A 299 1.06 33.51 -1.32
C VAL A 299 0.41 32.45 -2.22
N GLN A 300 -0.84 32.66 -2.67
CA GLN A 300 -1.54 31.69 -3.53
C GLN A 300 -0.75 31.34 -4.81
N PRO A 301 -0.14 32.29 -5.55
CA PRO A 301 0.61 31.94 -6.75
C PRO A 301 1.85 31.07 -6.47
N ALA A 302 2.47 31.26 -5.31
CA ALA A 302 3.60 30.43 -4.86
C ALA A 302 3.15 29.02 -4.44
N ALA A 303 1.91 28.86 -3.97
CA ALA A 303 1.33 27.52 -3.76
C ALA A 303 1.03 26.85 -5.10
N ASN A 304 0.44 27.60 -6.04
CA ASN A 304 0.07 27.06 -7.34
C ASN A 304 1.29 26.61 -8.17
N SER A 305 2.43 27.32 -8.08
CA SER A 305 3.65 26.99 -8.83
C SER A 305 4.22 25.60 -8.50
N ILE A 306 3.95 25.09 -7.30
CA ILE A 306 4.43 23.79 -6.81
C ILE A 306 3.33 22.73 -6.72
N GLY A 307 2.16 22.97 -7.34
CA GLY A 307 1.05 22.00 -7.40
C GLY A 307 0.13 21.96 -6.17
N PHE A 308 0.11 23.03 -5.36
CA PHE A 308 -0.81 23.19 -4.21
C PHE A 308 -2.03 24.05 -4.56
N ASP A 309 -2.52 23.97 -5.79
CA ASP A 309 -3.70 24.69 -6.30
C ASP A 309 -5.01 24.30 -5.60
N HIS A 310 -5.06 23.09 -5.04
CA HIS A 310 -6.17 22.59 -4.24
C HIS A 310 -6.29 23.26 -2.85
N VAL A 311 -5.22 23.94 -2.37
CA VAL A 311 -5.21 24.63 -1.07
C VAL A 311 -5.53 26.11 -1.28
N ASP A 312 -6.66 26.57 -0.72
CA ASP A 312 -7.01 27.98 -0.71
C ASP A 312 -6.31 28.70 0.46
N MET A 313 -5.23 29.40 0.14
CA MET A 313 -4.39 30.15 1.10
C MET A 313 -5.17 31.30 1.76
N LYS A 314 -6.18 31.87 1.10
CA LYS A 314 -7.08 32.85 1.72
C LYS A 314 -7.90 32.17 2.81
N VAL A 315 -8.47 31.00 2.53
CA VAL A 315 -9.30 30.27 3.49
C VAL A 315 -8.47 29.82 4.68
N GLU A 316 -7.25 29.32 4.46
CA GLU A 316 -6.33 28.97 5.57
C GLU A 316 -6.01 30.18 6.45
N PHE A 317 -5.70 31.33 5.85
CA PHE A 317 -5.42 32.56 6.58
C PHE A 317 -6.63 33.00 7.42
N MET A 318 -7.82 32.98 6.84
CA MET A 318 -9.07 33.28 7.54
C MET A 318 -9.30 32.30 8.68
N ARG A 319 -9.16 30.99 8.43
CA ARG A 319 -9.33 29.92 9.43
C ARG A 319 -8.43 30.14 10.66
N ALA A 320 -7.17 30.49 10.45
CA ALA A 320 -6.23 30.76 11.53
C ALA A 320 -6.59 31.98 12.39
N LEU A 321 -7.20 33.03 11.81
CA LEU A 321 -7.71 34.18 12.56
C LEU A 321 -9.01 33.86 13.29
N ILE A 322 -9.92 33.14 12.63
CA ILE A 322 -11.21 32.73 13.19
C ILE A 322 -11.02 31.78 14.37
N GLN A 323 -9.99 30.94 14.34
CA GLN A 323 -9.61 30.11 15.48
C GLN A 323 -9.40 30.94 16.76
N LEU A 324 -8.81 32.15 16.66
CA LEU A 324 -8.64 33.04 17.81
C LEU A 324 -9.98 33.52 18.38
N ALA A 325 -10.96 33.81 17.51
CA ALA A 325 -12.32 34.16 17.92
C ALA A 325 -13.00 32.99 18.62
N VAL A 326 -12.86 31.78 18.08
CA VAL A 326 -13.45 30.56 18.64
C VAL A 326 -12.88 30.24 20.02
N GLU A 327 -11.55 30.26 20.17
CA GLU A 327 -10.88 30.05 21.45
C GLU A 327 -11.31 31.10 22.49
N LYS A 328 -11.36 32.37 22.08
CA LYS A 328 -11.80 33.47 22.94
C LYS A 328 -13.26 33.34 23.34
N LEU A 329 -14.16 33.12 22.39
CA LEU A 329 -15.59 32.93 22.62
C LEU A 329 -15.86 31.78 23.59
N HIS A 330 -15.18 30.65 23.39
CA HIS A 330 -15.32 29.51 24.28
C HIS A 330 -14.90 29.86 25.72
N SER A 331 -13.78 30.57 25.89
CA SER A 331 -13.34 31.03 27.21
C SER A 331 -14.33 32.02 27.85
N GLU A 332 -14.86 32.99 27.08
CA GLU A 332 -15.77 34.01 27.59
C GLU A 332 -17.13 33.43 27.97
N LEU A 333 -17.69 32.51 27.17
CA LEU A 333 -18.96 31.85 27.46
C LEU A 333 -18.95 31.15 28.82
N SER A 334 -17.83 30.56 29.21
CA SER A 334 -17.68 29.92 30.52
C SER A 334 -17.77 30.90 31.69
N ILE A 335 -17.47 32.18 31.47
CA ILE A 335 -17.49 33.23 32.50
C ILE A 335 -18.83 33.95 32.51
N VAL A 336 -19.32 34.37 31.35
CA VAL A 336 -20.58 35.14 31.24
C VAL A 336 -21.82 34.29 31.44
N GLN A 337 -21.70 32.97 31.60
CA GLN A 337 -22.84 32.08 31.77
C GLN A 337 -23.71 32.34 33.02
N TYR A 338 -23.31 33.23 33.92
CA TYR A 338 -24.10 33.57 35.11
C TYR A 338 -24.84 34.91 34.97
N ASP A 339 -24.58 35.66 33.91
CA ASP A 339 -25.23 36.93 33.59
C ASP A 339 -25.98 36.80 32.26
N ASP A 340 -27.32 36.74 32.33
CA ASP A 340 -28.17 36.56 31.15
C ASP A 340 -28.00 37.69 30.12
N ALA A 341 -27.71 38.93 30.54
CA ALA A 341 -27.56 40.07 29.64
C ALA A 341 -26.22 40.03 28.90
N LEU A 342 -25.12 39.76 29.62
CA LEU A 342 -23.80 39.61 29.01
C LEU A 342 -23.74 38.37 28.10
N PHE A 343 -24.39 37.28 28.50
CA PHE A 343 -24.49 36.07 27.68
C PHE A 343 -25.24 36.35 26.38
N ALA A 344 -26.42 37.00 26.45
CA ALA A 344 -27.20 37.34 25.26
C ALA A 344 -26.40 38.24 24.30
N HIS A 345 -25.77 39.29 24.83
CA HIS A 345 -24.94 40.21 24.03
C HIS A 345 -23.79 39.46 23.34
N LEU A 346 -23.08 38.59 24.04
CA LEU A 346 -22.00 37.79 23.45
C LEU A 346 -22.49 36.85 22.33
N VAL A 347 -23.66 36.23 22.50
CA VAL A 347 -24.28 35.37 21.47
C VAL A 347 -24.67 36.19 20.23
N ASP A 348 -25.32 37.35 20.42
CA ASP A 348 -25.73 38.22 19.33
C ASP A 348 -24.53 38.71 18.51
N GLU A 349 -23.45 39.13 19.18
CA GLU A 349 -22.22 39.56 18.51
C GLU A 349 -21.52 38.40 17.79
N ALA A 350 -21.51 37.19 18.37
CA ALA A 350 -20.95 36.00 17.71
C ALA A 350 -21.75 35.62 16.44
N LEU A 351 -23.08 35.72 16.46
CA LEU A 351 -23.92 35.51 15.29
C LEU A 351 -23.75 36.62 14.24
N GLY A 352 -23.55 37.86 14.67
CA GLY A 352 -23.18 38.99 13.82
C GLY A 352 -21.87 38.75 13.08
N PHE A 353 -20.84 38.33 13.81
CA PHE A 353 -19.53 37.95 13.26
C PHE A 353 -19.64 36.80 12.25
N GLU A 354 -20.36 35.72 12.57
CA GLU A 354 -20.57 34.61 11.65
C GLU A 354 -21.22 35.08 10.33
N ARG A 355 -22.29 35.86 10.43
CA ARG A 355 -22.99 36.40 9.26
C ARG A 355 -22.05 37.20 8.36
N GLU A 356 -21.23 38.09 8.94
CA GLU A 356 -20.27 38.88 8.18
C GLU A 356 -19.20 37.99 7.50
N LEU A 357 -18.70 36.97 8.20
CA LEU A 357 -17.75 36.00 7.62
C LEU A 357 -18.34 35.29 6.39
N ARG A 358 -19.59 34.82 6.47
CA ARG A 358 -20.23 34.03 5.41
C ARG A 358 -20.71 34.90 4.25
N GLU A 359 -21.43 35.97 4.55
CA GLU A 359 -22.13 36.78 3.55
C GLU A 359 -21.21 37.82 2.88
N THR A 360 -20.24 38.37 3.62
CA THR A 360 -19.38 39.46 3.11
C THR A 360 -17.98 38.97 2.74
N LEU A 361 -17.37 38.12 3.57
CA LEU A 361 -15.99 37.65 3.34
C LEU A 361 -15.92 36.33 2.57
N PHE A 362 -17.07 35.71 2.32
CA PHE A 362 -17.24 34.45 1.60
C PHE A 362 -16.42 33.30 2.21
N TYR A 363 -16.39 33.22 3.55
CA TYR A 363 -15.75 32.11 4.25
C TYR A 363 -16.57 30.82 4.05
N PRO A 364 -16.00 29.72 3.51
CA PRO A 364 -16.77 28.54 3.12
C PRO A 364 -17.51 27.89 4.29
N SER A 365 -18.81 27.62 4.13
CA SER A 365 -19.68 27.06 5.20
C SER A 365 -19.23 25.71 5.74
N THR A 366 -18.40 24.97 4.99
CA THR A 366 -17.78 23.72 5.41
C THR A 366 -16.68 23.90 6.46
N GLN A 367 -16.15 25.13 6.61
CA GLN A 367 -15.09 25.43 7.56
C GLN A 367 -15.65 25.83 8.93
N PRO A 368 -14.99 25.42 10.03
CA PRO A 368 -15.43 25.73 11.38
C PRO A 368 -15.31 27.23 11.69
N ALA A 369 -16.22 27.71 12.52
CA ALA A 369 -16.32 29.10 12.96
C ALA A 369 -17.04 29.20 14.32
N THR A 370 -17.45 30.40 14.71
CA THR A 370 -18.05 30.70 16.01
C THR A 370 -19.33 29.95 16.32
N VAL A 371 -20.15 29.66 15.31
CA VAL A 371 -21.40 28.89 15.50
C VAL A 371 -21.15 27.51 16.11
N PHE A 372 -20.02 26.86 15.79
CA PHE A 372 -19.67 25.55 16.37
C PHE A 372 -19.55 25.60 17.89
N VAL A 373 -19.15 26.75 18.44
CA VAL A 373 -19.08 26.96 19.89
C VAL A 373 -20.49 27.08 20.48
N LEU A 374 -21.35 27.85 19.82
CA LEU A 374 -22.73 28.11 20.27
C LEU A 374 -23.62 26.86 20.20
N THR A 375 -23.35 25.96 19.26
CA THR A 375 -24.11 24.71 19.06
C THR A 375 -23.66 23.58 19.98
N GLN A 376 -22.69 23.79 20.86
CA GLN A 376 -22.37 22.81 21.89
C GLN A 376 -23.57 22.61 22.82
N ALA A 377 -23.91 21.35 23.12
CA ALA A 377 -25.15 20.99 23.80
C ALA A 377 -25.42 21.81 25.07
N HIS A 378 -24.41 22.00 25.93
CA HIS A 378 -24.57 22.74 27.18
C HIS A 378 -24.82 24.25 26.97
N ILE A 379 -24.13 24.88 26.01
CA ILE A 379 -24.32 26.29 25.65
C ILE A 379 -25.69 26.49 25.00
N PHE A 380 -26.04 25.60 24.06
CA PHE A 380 -27.29 25.69 23.31
C PHE A 380 -28.53 25.52 24.19
N VAL A 381 -28.50 24.57 25.14
CA VAL A 381 -29.58 24.39 26.12
C VAL A 381 -29.75 25.63 26.99
N LYS A 382 -28.65 26.24 27.46
CA LYS A 382 -28.71 27.49 28.23
C LYS A 382 -29.32 28.61 27.40
N TRP A 383 -28.88 28.78 26.15
CA TRP A 383 -29.41 29.81 25.25
C TRP A 383 -30.92 29.65 25.03
N ILE A 384 -31.40 28.43 24.75
CA ILE A 384 -32.85 28.15 24.62
C ILE A 384 -33.63 28.51 25.90
N ASN A 385 -33.10 28.15 27.07
CA ASN A 385 -33.77 28.42 28.34
C ASN A 385 -33.87 29.93 28.62
N MET A 386 -32.82 30.67 28.29
CA MET A 386 -32.80 32.13 28.39
C MET A 386 -33.82 32.77 27.42
N GLU A 387 -33.85 32.34 26.16
CA GLU A 387 -34.82 32.83 25.17
C GLU A 387 -36.28 32.60 25.59
N LYS A 388 -36.57 31.41 26.16
CA LYS A 388 -37.90 31.10 26.70
C LYS A 388 -38.27 32.03 27.86
N LYS A 389 -37.34 32.28 28.79
CA LYS A 389 -37.53 33.20 29.91
C LYS A 389 -37.81 34.62 29.42
N CYS A 390 -37.02 35.13 28.47
CA CYS A 390 -37.22 36.46 27.88
C CYS A 390 -38.56 36.61 27.15
N LYS A 391 -39.03 35.56 26.45
CA LYS A 391 -40.37 35.56 25.84
C LYS A 391 -41.46 35.65 26.91
N LEU A 392 -41.39 34.84 27.96
CA LEU A 392 -42.37 34.86 29.05
C LEU A 392 -42.46 36.23 29.73
N THR A 393 -41.33 36.87 30.02
CA THR A 393 -41.30 38.22 30.63
C THR A 393 -41.76 39.34 29.70
N LYS A 394 -41.84 39.12 28.38
CA LYS A 394 -42.40 40.11 27.43
C LYS A 394 -43.93 40.01 27.27
N TYR A 395 -44.54 38.91 27.73
CA TYR A 395 -45.99 38.69 27.67
C TYR A 395 -46.72 38.97 29.00
N PHE A 396 -45.97 39.34 30.03
CA PHE A 396 -46.46 39.90 31.30
C PHE A 396 -45.91 41.32 31.42
#